data_AF-A0A4R1X174-F1
#
_entry.id   AF-A0A4R1X174-F1
#
_cell.length_a   1.000
_cell.length_b   1.000
_cell.length_c   1.000
_cell.angle_alpha   90.00
_cell.angle_beta   90.00
_cell.angle_gamma   90.00
#
_symmetry.space_group_name_H-M   'P 1'
#
loop_
_entity.id
_entity.type
_entity.pdbx_description
1 polymer ?
#
loop_
_entity_poly.entity_id
_entity_poly.type
_entity_poly.pdbx_seq_one_letter_code
_entity_poly.pdbx_strand_id
1 'polypeptide(L)'
;MTTDIADTDRVDETGDAESGLRAGQRRVKQRDRTTKTRDDILLVAREEFAANGLSGARVDAIAERTRTSKRMIYYHFSSKEGLYLAVLEHAYADIRKVEAELRLADGDPVDAMRRLIGFTFDYDEANPDFIRLVTIENIHRASHMRQSSSLGRLNTSIIDTIAAILRRGQETGVFRREVDPIDLHMLISSFCFFRISNRHTFGHIFGRDLGEATMRGRHRVLLQDAVIALLRDPHAAGTAREGA
;
A
#
# COMPACT_ATOMS: atom_id res chain seq x y z
N MET A 1 12.59 51.68 -67.47
CA MET A 1 12.49 50.20 -67.47
C MET A 1 13.47 49.75 -66.39
N THR A 2 13.25 49.91 -65.07
CA THR A 2 12.14 49.43 -64.20
C THR A 2 11.90 47.94 -64.48
N THR A 3 12.09 46.95 -63.60
CA THR A 3 11.87 46.78 -62.14
C THR A 3 12.58 45.47 -61.74
N ASP A 4 13.44 45.40 -60.71
CA ASP A 4 13.21 44.90 -59.33
C ASP A 4 12.73 43.44 -59.16
N ILE A 5 13.41 42.74 -58.24
CA ILE A 5 12.92 41.80 -57.19
C ILE A 5 13.78 40.54 -57.06
N ALA A 6 14.47 40.48 -55.92
CA ALA A 6 14.94 39.26 -55.28
C ALA A 6 13.78 38.58 -54.55
N ASP A 7 13.59 37.27 -54.71
CA ASP A 7 12.63 36.47 -53.92
C ASP A 7 13.25 35.08 -53.67
N THR A 8 13.89 34.90 -52.51
CA THR A 8 13.42 34.15 -51.33
C THR A 8 13.30 32.64 -51.56
N ASP A 9 14.37 31.91 -51.22
CA ASP A 9 14.32 30.49 -50.93
C ASP A 9 14.62 30.30 -49.42
N ARG A 10 13.60 30.56 -48.60
CA ARG A 10 13.57 30.17 -47.18
C ARG A 10 12.68 28.94 -47.08
N VAL A 11 13.30 27.77 -47.17
CA VAL A 11 12.63 26.50 -46.87
C VAL A 11 12.25 26.49 -45.39
N ASP A 12 10.98 26.20 -45.16
CA ASP A 12 10.26 26.14 -43.88
C ASP A 12 10.79 25.02 -42.96
N GLU A 13 11.99 25.18 -42.40
CA GLU A 13 12.51 24.28 -41.35
C GLU A 13 11.83 24.52 -39.98
N THR A 14 11.05 25.59 -39.85
CA THR A 14 10.34 25.98 -38.63
C THR A 14 9.03 25.21 -38.39
N GLY A 15 8.30 24.85 -39.46
CA GLY A 15 7.01 24.16 -39.37
C GLY A 15 7.09 22.72 -38.84
N ASP A 16 8.13 21.98 -39.22
CA ASP A 16 8.29 20.57 -38.83
C ASP A 16 8.69 20.42 -37.35
N ALA A 17 9.51 21.33 -36.83
CA ALA A 17 9.88 21.36 -35.41
C ALA A 17 8.68 21.68 -34.52
N GLU A 18 7.87 22.68 -34.87
CA GLU A 18 6.66 23.04 -34.10
C GLU A 18 5.57 21.96 -34.13
N SER A 19 5.43 21.22 -35.23
CA SER A 19 4.46 20.12 -35.33
C SER A 19 4.83 18.93 -34.43
N GLY A 20 6.13 18.59 -34.36
CA GLY A 20 6.67 17.54 -33.49
C GLY A 20 6.51 17.87 -32.00
N LEU A 21 6.77 19.12 -31.62
CA LEU A 21 6.56 19.63 -30.26
C LEU A 21 5.07 19.59 -29.84
N ARG A 22 4.14 19.97 -30.73
CA ARG A 22 2.69 19.91 -30.46
C ARG A 22 2.15 18.47 -30.38
N ALA A 23 2.65 17.56 -31.21
CA ALA A 23 2.30 16.14 -31.16
C ALA A 23 2.83 15.46 -29.88
N GLY A 24 4.05 15.81 -29.45
CA GLY A 24 4.64 15.40 -28.17
C GLY A 24 3.81 15.88 -26.98
N GLN A 25 3.44 17.16 -26.95
CA GLN A 25 2.63 17.73 -25.87
C GLN A 25 1.21 17.13 -25.79
N ARG A 26 0.57 16.82 -26.93
CA ARG A 26 -0.73 16.13 -26.94
C ARG A 26 -0.63 14.70 -26.41
N ARG A 27 0.43 13.96 -26.75
CA ARG A 27 0.69 12.61 -26.22
C ARG A 27 0.94 12.61 -24.71
N VAL A 28 1.71 13.56 -24.19
CA VAL A 28 1.95 13.73 -22.76
C VAL A 28 0.64 14.04 -22.03
N LYS A 29 -0.12 15.04 -22.50
CA LYS A 29 -1.42 15.41 -21.91
C LYS A 29 -2.45 14.28 -21.94
N GLN A 30 -2.45 13.47 -23.00
CA GLN A 30 -3.32 12.29 -23.11
C GLN A 30 -2.89 11.19 -22.13
N ARG A 31 -1.59 10.92 -22.00
CA ARG A 31 -1.06 9.95 -21.04
C ARG A 31 -1.40 10.36 -19.60
N ASP A 32 -1.22 11.62 -19.23
CA ASP A 32 -1.53 12.12 -17.90
C ASP A 32 -3.02 11.99 -17.56
N ARG A 33 -3.91 12.31 -18.52
CA ARG A 33 -5.36 12.11 -18.35
C ARG A 33 -5.71 10.64 -18.17
N THR A 34 -5.07 9.76 -18.93
CA THR A 34 -5.29 8.32 -18.84
C THR A 34 -4.83 7.77 -17.49
N THR A 35 -3.65 8.18 -17.00
CA THR A 35 -3.15 7.79 -15.67
C THR A 35 -4.08 8.26 -14.56
N LYS A 36 -4.50 9.54 -14.60
CA LYS A 36 -5.44 10.08 -13.62
C LYS A 36 -6.77 9.33 -13.61
N THR A 37 -7.32 9.03 -14.79
CA THR A 37 -8.56 8.25 -14.92
C THR A 37 -8.39 6.85 -14.34
N ARG A 38 -7.23 6.22 -14.56
CA ARG A 38 -6.93 4.90 -14.01
C ARG A 38 -6.87 4.92 -12.49
N ASP A 39 -6.21 5.91 -11.89
CA ASP A 39 -6.06 6.03 -10.44
C ASP A 39 -7.40 6.36 -9.77
N ASP A 40 -8.20 7.24 -10.37
CA ASP A 40 -9.58 7.54 -9.91
C ASP A 40 -10.45 6.26 -9.90
N ILE A 41 -10.33 5.41 -10.94
CA ILE A 41 -11.02 4.12 -10.98
C ILE A 41 -10.56 3.20 -9.85
N LEU A 42 -9.26 3.12 -9.59
CA LEU A 42 -8.73 2.25 -8.53
C LEU A 42 -9.20 2.67 -7.14
N LEU A 43 -9.29 3.97 -6.87
CA LEU A 43 -9.78 4.49 -5.60
C LEU A 43 -11.25 4.12 -5.37
N VAL A 44 -12.11 4.39 -6.35
CA VAL A 44 -13.55 4.07 -6.23
C VAL A 44 -13.78 2.55 -6.21
N ALA A 45 -13.04 1.79 -7.01
CA ALA A 45 -13.13 0.34 -7.04
C ALA A 45 -12.71 -0.29 -5.70
N ARG A 46 -11.71 0.26 -5.01
CA ARG A 46 -11.28 -0.16 -3.68
C ARG A 46 -12.44 -0.15 -2.69
N GLU A 47 -13.16 0.97 -2.61
CA GLU A 47 -14.30 1.12 -1.72
C GLU A 47 -15.43 0.14 -2.08
N GLU A 48 -15.73 -0.01 -3.38
CA GLU A 48 -16.76 -0.94 -3.86
C GLU A 48 -16.43 -2.40 -3.51
N PHE A 49 -15.19 -2.84 -3.74
CA PHE A 49 -14.75 -4.20 -3.40
C PHE A 49 -14.64 -4.41 -1.89
N ALA A 50 -14.16 -3.42 -1.14
CA ALA A 50 -14.11 -3.51 0.32
C ALA A 50 -15.52 -3.63 0.91
N ALA A 51 -16.51 -2.90 0.38
CA ALA A 51 -17.88 -2.98 0.83
C ALA A 51 -18.55 -4.32 0.47
N ASN A 52 -18.44 -4.74 -0.81
CA ASN A 52 -19.31 -5.76 -1.39
C ASN A 52 -18.58 -7.09 -1.72
N GLY A 53 -17.27 -7.17 -1.50
CA GLY A 53 -16.46 -8.31 -1.92
C GLY A 53 -16.32 -8.41 -3.44
N LEU A 54 -15.48 -9.35 -3.92
CA LEU A 54 -15.29 -9.55 -5.35
C LEU A 54 -16.59 -9.94 -6.04
N SER A 55 -17.33 -10.93 -5.54
CA SER A 55 -18.57 -11.39 -6.18
C SER A 55 -19.67 -10.32 -6.17
N GLY A 56 -19.86 -9.61 -5.06
CA GLY A 56 -20.94 -8.64 -4.89
C GLY A 56 -20.70 -7.28 -5.54
N ALA A 57 -19.45 -6.86 -5.72
CA ALA A 57 -19.11 -5.55 -6.31
C ALA A 57 -19.71 -5.34 -7.71
N ARG A 58 -20.18 -4.14 -8.02
CA ARG A 58 -20.76 -3.82 -9.33
C ARG A 58 -19.87 -2.88 -10.13
N VAL A 59 -19.34 -3.35 -11.26
CA VAL A 59 -18.56 -2.51 -12.19
C VAL A 59 -19.37 -1.32 -12.70
N ASP A 60 -20.68 -1.48 -12.84
CA ASP A 60 -21.57 -0.37 -13.24
C ASP A 60 -21.61 0.74 -12.18
N ALA A 61 -21.61 0.39 -10.88
CA ALA A 61 -21.55 1.37 -9.79
C ALA A 61 -20.19 2.10 -9.77
N ILE A 62 -19.09 1.39 -10.04
CA ILE A 62 -17.76 2.00 -10.18
C ILE A 62 -17.75 2.99 -11.35
N ALA A 63 -18.33 2.61 -12.50
CA ALA A 63 -18.37 3.47 -13.68
C ALA A 63 -19.15 4.77 -13.43
N GLU A 64 -20.31 4.67 -12.79
CA GLU A 64 -21.13 5.82 -12.42
C GLU A 64 -20.38 6.78 -11.49
N ARG A 65 -19.80 6.26 -10.41
CA ARG A 65 -19.09 7.05 -9.40
C ARG A 65 -17.82 7.71 -9.92
N THR A 66 -17.13 7.07 -10.87
CA THR A 66 -15.92 7.61 -11.52
C THR A 66 -16.25 8.51 -12.72
N ARG A 67 -17.54 8.65 -13.09
CA ARG A 67 -17.98 9.36 -14.30
C ARG A 67 -17.26 8.85 -15.56
N THR A 68 -17.03 7.54 -15.62
CA THR A 68 -16.44 6.85 -16.77
C THR A 68 -17.42 5.83 -17.33
N SER A 69 -17.07 5.16 -18.43
CA SER A 69 -17.88 4.05 -18.95
C SER A 69 -17.32 2.69 -18.51
N LYS A 70 -18.20 1.69 -18.40
CA LYS A 70 -17.81 0.29 -18.19
C LYS A 70 -16.77 -0.18 -19.22
N ARG A 71 -16.91 0.26 -20.48
CA ARG A 71 -15.94 -0.01 -21.55
C ARG A 71 -14.56 0.55 -21.23
N MET A 72 -14.47 1.76 -20.67
CA MET A 72 -13.19 2.35 -20.26
C MET A 72 -12.55 1.61 -19.08
N ILE A 73 -13.35 1.12 -18.13
CA ILE A 73 -12.83 0.27 -17.04
C ILE A 73 -12.22 -1.01 -17.62
N TYR A 74 -12.95 -1.73 -18.48
CA TYR A 74 -12.39 -2.94 -19.10
C TYR A 74 -11.23 -2.66 -20.06
N TYR A 75 -11.16 -1.47 -20.66
CA TYR A 75 -9.98 -1.06 -21.41
C TYR A 75 -8.73 -0.98 -20.52
N HIS A 76 -8.85 -0.53 -19.27
CA HIS A 76 -7.72 -0.42 -18.35
C HIS A 76 -7.36 -1.72 -17.63
N PHE A 77 -8.35 -2.55 -17.33
CA PHE A 77 -8.19 -3.67 -16.39
C PHE A 77 -8.61 -5.03 -16.94
N SER A 78 -9.07 -5.08 -18.20
CA SER A 78 -9.48 -6.28 -18.94
C SER A 78 -10.72 -7.02 -18.42
N SER A 79 -10.82 -7.23 -17.12
CA SER A 79 -11.95 -7.90 -16.45
C SER A 79 -12.22 -7.31 -15.06
N LYS A 80 -13.26 -7.81 -14.39
CA LYS A 80 -13.57 -7.41 -13.01
C LYS A 80 -12.52 -7.95 -12.04
N GLU A 81 -12.05 -9.17 -12.28
CA GLU A 81 -10.97 -9.83 -11.55
C GLU A 81 -9.64 -9.11 -11.78
N GLY A 82 -9.36 -8.66 -13.01
CA GLY A 82 -8.20 -7.85 -13.33
C GLY A 82 -8.23 -6.48 -12.64
N LEU A 83 -9.41 -5.85 -12.55
CA LEU A 83 -9.60 -4.63 -11.77
C LEU A 83 -9.38 -4.89 -10.27
N TYR A 84 -9.92 -5.99 -9.73
CA TYR A 84 -9.73 -6.37 -8.34
C TYR A 84 -8.26 -6.64 -8.00
N LEU A 85 -7.54 -7.37 -8.86
CA LEU A 85 -6.11 -7.58 -8.70
C LEU A 85 -5.34 -6.26 -8.72
N ALA A 86 -5.66 -5.36 -9.64
CA ALA A 86 -5.03 -4.04 -9.72
C ALA A 86 -5.33 -3.18 -8.47
N VAL A 87 -6.52 -3.31 -7.88
CA VAL A 87 -6.87 -2.67 -6.59
C VAL A 87 -6.02 -3.22 -5.45
N LEU A 88 -5.82 -4.54 -5.36
CA LEU A 88 -4.94 -5.14 -4.36
C LEU A 88 -3.50 -4.63 -4.53
N GLU A 89 -2.96 -4.69 -5.75
CA GLU A 89 -1.61 -4.19 -6.06
C GLU A 89 -1.45 -2.73 -5.68
N HIS A 90 -2.43 -1.88 -6.01
CA HIS A 90 -2.41 -0.47 -5.66
C HIS A 90 -2.46 -0.25 -4.15
N ALA A 91 -3.31 -0.98 -3.41
CA ALA A 91 -3.42 -0.81 -1.96
C ALA A 91 -2.13 -1.22 -1.22
N TYR A 92 -1.44 -2.27 -1.68
CA TYR A 92 -0.13 -2.66 -1.16
C TYR A 92 0.98 -1.69 -1.58
N ALA A 93 0.92 -1.13 -2.78
CA ALA A 93 1.90 -0.12 -3.21
C ALA A 93 1.78 1.17 -2.37
N ASP A 94 0.55 1.60 -2.06
CA ASP A 94 0.28 2.80 -1.26
C ASP A 94 0.96 2.72 0.12
N ILE A 95 0.76 1.63 0.87
CA ILE A 95 1.35 1.47 2.21
C ILE A 95 2.88 1.46 2.16
N ARG A 96 3.47 0.74 1.19
CA ARG A 96 4.93 0.63 1.07
C ARG A 96 5.58 1.94 0.65
N LYS A 97 4.90 2.74 -0.18
CA LYS A 97 5.37 4.07 -0.56
C LYS A 97 5.45 4.99 0.67
N VAL A 98 4.39 5.07 1.47
CA VAL A 98 4.37 5.94 2.65
C VAL A 98 5.34 5.42 3.72
N GLU A 99 5.48 4.10 3.87
CA GLU A 99 6.45 3.51 4.79
C GLU A 99 7.90 3.87 4.43
N ALA A 100 8.25 3.86 3.13
CA ALA A 100 9.59 4.24 2.68
C ALA A 100 9.95 5.70 3.03
N GLU A 101 8.95 6.58 3.18
CA GLU A 101 9.14 7.98 3.57
C GLU A 101 9.53 8.15 5.04
N LEU A 102 9.35 7.11 5.88
CA LEU A 102 9.71 7.16 7.30
C LEU A 102 11.22 7.29 7.54
N ARG A 103 12.07 6.97 6.55
CA ARG A 103 13.54 7.02 6.68
C ARG A 103 14.03 6.32 7.96
N LEU A 104 13.68 5.05 8.10
CA LEU A 104 14.04 4.22 9.27
C LEU A 104 15.45 3.62 9.16
N ALA A 105 16.16 3.92 8.07
CA ALA A 105 17.51 3.44 7.77
C ALA A 105 18.58 4.03 8.71
N ASP A 106 18.29 5.15 9.37
CA ASP A 106 19.23 5.88 10.21
C ASP A 106 18.64 6.14 11.60
N GLY A 107 19.52 6.23 12.61
CA GLY A 107 19.15 6.60 13.99
C GLY A 107 18.97 5.43 14.96
N ASP A 108 18.46 5.75 16.15
CA ASP A 108 18.29 4.81 17.26
C ASP A 108 17.35 3.64 16.88
N PRO A 109 17.77 2.37 17.09
CA PRO A 109 16.96 1.21 16.71
C PRO A 109 15.60 1.11 17.44
N VAL A 110 15.52 1.55 18.69
CA VAL A 110 14.28 1.52 19.49
C VAL A 110 13.29 2.54 18.94
N ASP A 111 13.76 3.76 18.67
CA ASP A 111 12.94 4.81 18.07
C ASP A 111 12.49 4.43 16.66
N ALA A 112 13.38 3.85 15.85
CA ALA A 112 13.03 3.35 14.51
C ALA A 112 11.93 2.27 14.59
N MET A 113 12.06 1.29 15.49
CA MET A 113 11.05 0.26 15.69
C MET A 113 9.72 0.83 16.19
N ARG A 114 9.74 1.78 17.14
CA ARG A 114 8.52 2.46 17.60
C ARG A 114 7.83 3.24 16.48
N ARG A 115 8.59 3.95 15.65
CA ARG A 115 8.06 4.70 14.49
C ARG A 115 7.45 3.76 13.46
N LEU A 116 8.09 2.63 13.19
CA LEU A 116 7.54 1.60 12.30
C LEU A 116 6.19 1.08 12.82
N ILE A 117 6.15 0.62 14.08
CA ILE A 117 4.93 0.10 14.71
C ILE A 117 3.82 1.17 14.71
N GLY A 118 4.18 2.40 15.09
CA GLY A 118 3.25 3.52 15.13
C GLY A 118 2.68 3.82 13.74
N PHE A 119 3.53 3.81 12.71
CA PHE A 119 3.09 3.98 11.33
C PHE A 119 2.15 2.86 10.89
N THR A 120 2.50 1.59 11.09
CA THR A 120 1.63 0.45 10.73
C THR A 120 0.27 0.57 11.41
N PHE A 121 0.27 0.89 12.71
CA PHE A 121 -0.96 1.10 13.48
C PHE A 121 -1.82 2.24 12.92
N ASP A 122 -1.21 3.41 12.70
CA ASP A 122 -1.91 4.60 12.25
C ASP A 122 -2.42 4.45 10.80
N TYR A 123 -1.65 3.75 9.95
CA TYR A 123 -2.04 3.47 8.57
C TYR A 123 -3.24 2.53 8.49
N ASP A 124 -3.24 1.42 9.24
CA ASP A 124 -4.36 0.46 9.21
C ASP A 124 -5.66 1.08 9.74
N GLU A 125 -5.56 1.92 10.78
CA GLU A 125 -6.69 2.69 11.32
C GLU A 125 -7.25 3.69 10.30
N ALA A 126 -6.38 4.32 9.50
CA ALA A 126 -6.79 5.28 8.47
C ALA A 126 -7.29 4.59 7.18
N ASN A 127 -6.95 3.32 6.96
CA ASN A 127 -7.23 2.59 5.73
C ASN A 127 -7.98 1.27 5.98
N PRO A 128 -9.18 1.29 6.59
CA PRO A 128 -9.91 0.07 6.92
C PRO A 128 -10.28 -0.78 5.68
N ASP A 129 -10.42 -0.16 4.51
CA ASP A 129 -10.68 -0.86 3.26
C ASP A 129 -9.55 -1.80 2.86
N PHE A 130 -8.29 -1.47 3.17
CA PHE A 130 -7.16 -2.35 2.94
C PHE A 130 -7.33 -3.66 3.75
N ILE A 131 -7.66 -3.54 5.04
CA ILE A 131 -7.89 -4.70 5.92
C ILE A 131 -9.06 -5.55 5.41
N ARG A 132 -10.13 -4.92 4.93
CA ARG A 132 -11.29 -5.63 4.35
C ARG A 132 -10.91 -6.38 3.08
N LEU A 133 -10.13 -5.77 2.18
CA LEU A 133 -9.63 -6.42 0.97
C LEU A 133 -8.76 -7.64 1.31
N VAL A 134 -7.85 -7.52 2.27
CA VAL A 134 -7.03 -8.66 2.75
C VAL A 134 -7.92 -9.75 3.36
N THR A 135 -8.97 -9.38 4.10
CA THR A 135 -9.94 -10.34 4.67
C THR A 135 -10.69 -11.10 3.58
N ILE A 136 -11.18 -10.40 2.54
CA ILE A 136 -11.85 -11.00 1.38
C ILE A 136 -10.89 -11.97 0.68
N GLU A 137 -9.65 -11.56 0.48
CA GLU A 137 -8.66 -12.40 -0.19
C GLU A 137 -8.25 -13.63 0.64
N ASN A 138 -8.26 -13.52 1.97
CA ASN A 138 -8.08 -14.67 2.87
C ASN A 138 -9.24 -15.68 2.75
N ILE A 139 -10.49 -15.21 2.62
CA ILE A 139 -11.66 -16.09 2.33
C ILE A 139 -11.45 -16.82 1.00
N HIS A 140 -10.89 -16.13 0.01
CA HIS A 140 -10.52 -16.70 -1.29
C HIS A 140 -9.18 -17.46 -1.28
N ARG A 141 -8.56 -17.66 -0.11
CA ARG A 141 -7.28 -18.36 0.04
C ARG A 141 -6.19 -17.81 -0.90
N ALA A 142 -6.06 -16.49 -0.96
CA ALA A 142 -5.04 -15.80 -1.76
C ALA A 142 -5.07 -16.12 -3.27
N SER A 143 -6.20 -16.55 -3.83
CA SER A 143 -6.30 -16.99 -5.24
C SER A 143 -5.94 -15.91 -6.25
N HIS A 144 -6.22 -14.64 -5.95
CA HIS A 144 -5.92 -13.52 -6.83
C HIS A 144 -4.51 -12.98 -6.57
N MET A 145 -4.09 -12.90 -5.30
CA MET A 145 -2.73 -12.49 -4.94
C MET A 145 -1.67 -13.38 -5.56
N ARG A 146 -1.91 -14.70 -5.65
CA ARG A 146 -1.00 -15.66 -6.30
C ARG A 146 -0.77 -15.37 -7.79
N GLN A 147 -1.66 -14.61 -8.43
CA GLN A 147 -1.53 -14.22 -9.84
C GLN A 147 -0.67 -12.95 -10.01
N SER A 148 -0.42 -12.22 -8.92
CA SER A 148 0.43 -11.02 -8.96
C SER A 148 1.89 -11.36 -8.72
N SER A 149 2.75 -10.91 -9.64
CA SER A 149 4.20 -10.94 -9.44
C SER A 149 4.71 -9.74 -8.60
N SER A 150 3.90 -8.69 -8.43
CA SER A 150 4.33 -7.44 -7.79
C SER A 150 4.17 -7.47 -6.27
N LEU A 151 3.09 -8.09 -5.77
CA LEU A 151 2.78 -8.16 -4.34
C LEU A 151 3.86 -8.86 -3.51
N GLY A 152 4.48 -9.92 -4.05
CA GLY A 152 5.59 -10.60 -3.38
C GLY A 152 6.79 -9.67 -3.12
N ARG A 153 7.18 -8.87 -4.13
CA ARG A 153 8.30 -7.92 -4.02
C ARG A 153 8.01 -6.80 -3.03
N LEU A 154 6.78 -6.27 -3.03
CA LEU A 154 6.37 -5.21 -2.12
C LEU A 154 6.47 -5.65 -0.66
N ASN A 155 6.13 -6.91 -0.36
CA ASN A 155 6.24 -7.46 0.99
C ASN A 155 7.69 -7.72 1.42
N THR A 156 8.60 -8.10 0.51
CA THR A 156 10.03 -8.25 0.86
C THR A 156 10.62 -6.94 1.40
N SER A 157 10.23 -5.78 0.85
CA SER A 157 10.77 -4.47 1.25
C SER A 157 10.55 -4.11 2.73
N ILE A 158 9.40 -4.46 3.31
CA ILE A 158 9.13 -4.18 4.73
C ILE A 158 9.93 -5.12 5.64
N ILE A 159 10.07 -6.38 5.23
CA ILE A 159 10.84 -7.38 5.96
C ILE A 159 12.32 -6.99 6.00
N ASP A 160 12.88 -6.50 4.89
CA ASP A 160 14.26 -5.99 4.83
C ASP A 160 14.45 -4.79 5.77
N THR A 161 13.46 -3.91 5.86
CA THR A 161 13.48 -2.76 6.77
C THR A 161 13.49 -3.20 8.24
N ILE A 162 12.63 -4.16 8.60
CA ILE A 162 12.59 -4.76 9.95
C ILE A 162 13.93 -5.44 10.27
N ALA A 163 14.44 -6.26 9.35
CA ALA A 163 15.71 -6.96 9.51
C ALA A 163 16.87 -5.98 9.72
N ALA A 164 16.88 -4.86 9.01
CA ALA A 164 17.89 -3.81 9.20
C ALA A 164 17.80 -3.17 10.59
N ILE A 165 16.60 -2.84 11.07
CA ILE A 165 16.40 -2.27 12.42
C ILE A 165 16.84 -3.28 13.49
N LEU A 166 16.46 -4.55 13.35
CA LEU A 166 16.83 -5.62 14.27
C LEU A 166 18.34 -5.79 14.35
N ARG A 167 19.01 -5.92 13.20
CA ARG A 167 20.46 -6.06 13.13
C ARG A 167 21.19 -4.91 13.83
N ARG A 168 20.82 -3.65 13.56
CA ARG A 168 21.43 -2.50 14.24
C ARG A 168 21.19 -2.53 15.76
N GLY A 169 19.99 -2.94 16.18
CA GLY A 169 19.69 -3.07 17.60
C GLY A 169 20.48 -4.18 18.29
N GLN A 170 20.80 -5.26 17.58
CA GLN A 170 21.68 -6.33 18.06
C GLN A 170 23.14 -5.87 18.12
N GLU A 171 23.64 -5.20 17.07
CA GLU A 171 25.00 -4.65 17.01
C GLU A 171 25.28 -3.65 18.15
N THR A 172 24.28 -2.87 18.53
CA THR A 172 24.35 -1.91 19.65
C THR A 172 24.03 -2.52 21.02
N GLY A 173 23.63 -3.79 21.05
CA GLY A 173 23.26 -4.53 22.28
C GLY A 173 21.92 -4.11 22.91
N VAL A 174 21.17 -3.19 22.30
CA VAL A 174 19.86 -2.73 22.81
C VAL A 174 18.76 -3.77 22.56
N PHE A 175 18.84 -4.54 21.47
CA PHE A 175 18.01 -5.71 21.25
C PHE A 175 18.83 -6.96 21.54
N ARG A 176 18.35 -7.78 22.47
CA ARG A 176 19.04 -8.97 22.97
C ARG A 176 18.38 -10.27 22.52
N ARG A 177 17.16 -10.18 21.98
CA ARG A 177 16.42 -11.32 21.46
C ARG A 177 16.64 -11.48 19.97
N GLU A 178 16.88 -12.71 19.53
CA GLU A 178 16.77 -13.09 18.12
C GLU A 178 15.30 -13.37 17.78
N VAL A 179 14.81 -12.68 16.74
CA VAL A 179 13.44 -12.81 16.24
C VAL A 179 13.51 -12.79 14.72
N ASP A 180 12.79 -13.71 14.09
CA ASP A 180 12.64 -13.69 12.64
C ASP A 180 11.87 -12.42 12.20
N PRO A 181 12.36 -11.65 11.21
CA PRO A 181 11.71 -10.42 10.77
C PRO A 181 10.27 -10.60 10.27
N ILE A 182 9.95 -11.75 9.67
CA ILE A 182 8.59 -12.09 9.20
C ILE A 182 7.69 -12.38 10.40
N ASP A 183 8.17 -13.12 11.40
CA ASP A 183 7.41 -13.37 12.63
C ASP A 183 7.13 -12.07 13.40
N LEU A 184 8.11 -11.16 13.46
CA LEU A 184 7.90 -9.86 14.09
C LEU A 184 6.89 -9.01 13.31
N HIS A 185 6.98 -9.02 11.97
CA HIS A 185 5.99 -8.36 11.12
C HIS A 185 4.60 -8.94 11.34
N MET A 186 4.47 -10.27 11.40
CA MET A 186 3.21 -10.96 11.68
C MET A 186 2.65 -10.55 13.05
N LEU A 187 3.47 -10.49 14.10
CA LEU A 187 3.05 -10.08 15.44
C LEU A 187 2.45 -8.67 15.44
N ILE A 188 3.17 -7.70 14.84
CA ILE A 188 2.74 -6.30 14.74
C ILE A 188 1.44 -6.22 13.95
N SER A 189 1.44 -6.79 12.73
CA SER A 189 0.30 -6.77 11.81
C SER A 189 -0.91 -7.47 12.39
N SER A 190 -0.75 -8.55 13.16
CA SER A 190 -1.88 -9.28 13.76
C SER A 190 -2.67 -8.41 14.74
N PHE A 191 -1.97 -7.62 15.57
CA PHE A 191 -2.63 -6.73 16.51
C PHE A 191 -3.35 -5.58 15.79
N CYS A 192 -2.70 -4.94 14.81
CA CYS A 192 -3.29 -3.86 14.02
C CYS A 192 -4.50 -4.36 13.19
N PHE A 193 -4.33 -5.49 12.49
CA PHE A 193 -5.38 -6.12 11.69
C PHE A 193 -6.60 -6.47 12.53
N PHE A 194 -6.40 -7.17 13.66
CA PHE A 194 -7.50 -7.59 14.54
C PHE A 194 -8.35 -6.41 15.01
N ARG A 195 -7.71 -5.27 15.33
CA ARG A 195 -8.43 -4.07 15.77
C ARG A 195 -9.44 -3.59 14.75
N ILE A 196 -9.16 -3.75 13.46
CA ILE A 196 -10.02 -3.31 12.38
C ILE A 196 -11.01 -4.42 11.99
N SER A 197 -10.52 -5.64 11.72
CA SER A 197 -11.31 -6.77 11.25
C SER A 197 -12.37 -7.22 12.27
N ASN A 198 -12.06 -7.12 13.57
CA ASN A 198 -12.92 -7.59 14.65
C ASN A 198 -13.55 -6.45 15.44
N ARG A 199 -13.42 -5.18 14.99
CA ARG A 199 -13.90 -4.01 15.76
C ARG A 199 -15.35 -4.14 16.22
N HIS A 200 -16.24 -4.63 15.34
CA HIS A 200 -17.67 -4.72 15.60
C HIS A 200 -18.02 -5.89 16.53
N THR A 201 -17.45 -7.06 16.28
CA THR A 201 -17.73 -8.26 17.08
C THR A 201 -17.08 -8.16 18.46
N PHE A 202 -15.83 -7.69 18.53
CA PHE A 202 -15.14 -7.43 19.79
C PHE A 202 -15.86 -6.35 20.60
N GLY A 203 -16.27 -5.26 19.95
CA GLY A 203 -17.01 -4.19 20.62
C GLY A 203 -18.36 -4.65 21.17
N HIS A 204 -19.07 -5.49 20.43
CA HIS A 204 -20.33 -6.08 20.90
C HIS A 204 -20.12 -7.03 22.09
N ILE A 205 -19.13 -7.93 22.01
CA ILE A 205 -18.89 -8.97 23.03
C ILE A 205 -18.36 -8.38 24.33
N PHE A 206 -17.44 -7.40 24.25
CA PHE A 206 -16.71 -6.89 25.40
C PHE A 206 -17.08 -5.47 25.81
N GLY A 207 -18.01 -4.82 25.10
CA GLY A 207 -18.42 -3.44 25.38
C GLY A 207 -17.30 -2.42 25.18
N ARG A 208 -16.37 -2.67 24.24
CA ARG A 208 -15.20 -1.80 23.97
C ARG A 208 -15.10 -1.43 22.51
N ASP A 209 -15.30 -0.16 22.19
CA ASP A 209 -15.05 0.32 20.84
C ASP A 209 -13.54 0.44 20.58
N LEU A 210 -13.03 -0.40 19.69
CA LEU A 210 -11.61 -0.34 19.31
C LEU A 210 -11.31 0.94 18.54
N GLY A 211 -12.27 1.56 17.84
CA GLY A 211 -12.09 2.81 17.11
C GLY A 211 -12.04 4.07 17.98
N GLU A 212 -12.38 3.97 19.27
CA GLU A 212 -12.39 5.12 20.18
C GLU A 212 -10.98 5.71 20.35
N ALA A 213 -10.84 7.04 20.28
CA ALA A 213 -9.54 7.72 20.29
C ALA A 213 -8.68 7.37 21.53
N THR A 214 -9.29 7.26 22.70
CA THR A 214 -8.59 6.89 23.95
C THR A 214 -8.04 5.45 23.87
N MET A 215 -8.84 4.52 23.37
CA MET A 215 -8.46 3.12 23.15
C MET A 215 -7.40 2.97 22.06
N ARG A 216 -7.51 3.73 20.97
CA ARG A 216 -6.49 3.80 19.91
C ARG A 216 -5.14 4.21 20.49
N GLY A 217 -5.09 5.32 21.23
CA GLY A 217 -3.87 5.80 21.87
C GLY A 217 -3.26 4.77 22.83
N ARG A 218 -4.07 4.17 23.70
CA ARG A 218 -3.61 3.15 24.65
C ARG A 218 -3.05 1.90 23.95
N HIS A 219 -3.75 1.40 22.93
CA HIS A 219 -3.33 0.19 22.23
C HIS A 219 -2.10 0.41 21.34
N ARG A 220 -1.92 1.62 20.79
CA ARG A 220 -0.69 2.01 20.08
C ARG A 220 0.54 1.94 20.99
N VAL A 221 0.45 2.54 22.18
CA VAL A 221 1.53 2.50 23.18
C VAL A 221 1.75 1.08 23.68
N LEU A 222 0.68 0.34 23.98
CA LEU A 222 0.76 -1.06 24.41
C LEU A 222 1.52 -1.93 23.41
N LEU A 223 1.21 -1.82 22.12
CA LEU A 223 1.89 -2.60 21.08
C LEU A 223 3.37 -2.25 20.99
N GLN A 224 3.70 -0.96 20.99
CA GLN A 224 5.09 -0.51 20.97
C GLN A 224 5.86 -1.02 22.20
N ASP A 225 5.29 -0.87 23.40
CA ASP A 225 5.94 -1.30 24.63
C ASP A 225 6.13 -2.81 24.69
N ALA A 226 5.12 -3.59 24.26
CA ALA A 226 5.19 -5.03 24.20
C ALA A 226 6.29 -5.52 23.25
N VAL A 227 6.37 -4.94 22.05
CA VAL A 227 7.42 -5.31 21.07
C VAL A 227 8.80 -4.89 21.55
N ILE A 228 8.97 -3.68 22.09
CA ILE A 228 10.27 -3.22 22.59
C ILE A 228 10.72 -4.06 23.80
N ALA A 229 9.81 -4.41 24.71
CA ALA A 229 10.11 -5.29 25.83
C ALA A 229 10.54 -6.68 25.33
N LEU A 230 9.81 -7.25 24.37
CA LEU A 230 10.13 -8.53 23.75
C LEU A 230 11.55 -8.56 23.15
N LEU A 231 11.92 -7.52 22.40
CA LEU A 231 13.23 -7.43 21.75
C LEU A 231 14.38 -7.20 22.74
N ARG A 232 14.10 -6.54 23.87
CA ARG A 232 15.07 -6.28 24.94
C ARG A 232 15.26 -7.45 25.89
N ASP A 233 14.35 -8.42 25.91
CA ASP A 233 14.39 -9.56 26.81
C ASP A 233 15.32 -10.68 26.29
N PRO A 234 16.45 -10.96 26.97
CA PRO A 234 17.38 -12.00 26.54
C PRO A 234 16.85 -13.43 26.77
N HIS A 235 15.80 -13.62 27.58
CA HIS A 235 15.38 -14.94 28.06
C HIS A 235 14.15 -15.52 27.35
N ALA A 236 13.53 -14.78 26.45
CA ALA A 236 12.21 -15.15 25.96
C ALA A 236 12.20 -16.05 24.70
N ALA A 237 13.35 -16.54 24.21
CA ALA A 237 13.43 -17.63 23.22
C ALA A 237 14.37 -18.75 23.70
N GLY A 238 13.81 -19.91 24.03
CA GLY A 238 14.59 -21.07 24.43
C GLY A 238 13.83 -22.31 24.93
N THR A 239 12.58 -22.55 24.54
CA THR A 239 11.97 -23.90 24.69
C THR A 239 10.97 -24.21 23.57
N ALA A 240 11.46 -24.34 22.35
CA ALA A 240 11.11 -25.54 21.60
C ALA A 240 12.37 -26.40 21.65
N ARG A 241 12.53 -27.18 22.73
CA ARG A 241 13.39 -28.35 22.64
C ARG A 241 12.74 -29.22 21.58
N GLU A 242 13.38 -29.30 20.42
CA GLU A 242 13.23 -30.44 19.52
C GLU A 242 13.39 -31.70 20.38
N GLY A 243 12.32 -32.47 20.52
CA GLY A 243 12.30 -33.62 21.41
C GLY A 243 10.93 -34.22 21.61
N ALA A 244 10.38 -34.83 20.56
CA ALA A 244 9.71 -36.15 20.53
C ALA A 244 9.13 -36.42 19.14
#